data_AF-A0A2N2E956-F1
#
_entry.id   AF-A0A2N2E956-F1
#
_cell.length_a   1.000
_cell.length_b   1.000
_cell.length_c   1.000
_cell.angle_alpha   90.00
_cell.angle_beta   90.00
_cell.angle_gamma   90.00
#
_symmetry.space_group_name_H-M   'P 1'
#
loop_
_entity.id
_entity.type
_entity.pdbx_description
1 polymer ?
#
loop_
_entity_poly.entity_id
_entity_poly.type
_entity_poly.pdbx_seq_one_letter_code
_entity_poly.pdbx_strand_id
1 'polypeptide(L)'
;MFKTKLNNKTMLSQRVFKAFTLIELLVVIAIIGIIAIMATVALQQARQGARDSKRVADTKQVSTALELFYNENGRYPTTEEWDSGSMVSSSTGEVFMYSIPEAPTPADGPCSSASNTYAYVPQNDGASYTIDFCTGKQISDMPGGAKQVTPGGILAIEEIEEEAPLFISCSEYVLGIEECEYNGYIYNLVQVGDQLWFAENLRTDKYNDGTEIPYAPDNLSWSNAGLASSEASSWVSVGGLLVEEYGMVYNWFAVSHDGNFDLCPVGWSVPSRQDAVDFQTYVGGNLQKTKSCCQESASQLALDACVDPVGGCSTSVHPRWNSHASYYGTNEYGFSALSAGVRWGGGSYNNLGEMARFWTRDSSDSTNSHDFSIWYTTNSSIYIRADSTRAGYSVRCLKD
;
A
#
# COMPACT_ATOMS: atom_id res chain seq x y z
N MET A 1 -71.76 36.35 64.17
CA MET A 1 -72.76 36.59 63.11
C MET A 1 -72.17 37.61 62.14
N PHE A 2 -72.47 37.47 60.85
CA PHE A 2 -72.06 38.33 59.71
C PHE A 2 -70.73 38.03 59.02
N LYS A 3 -70.87 37.16 58.00
CA LYS A 3 -70.08 37.13 56.76
C LYS A 3 -70.28 38.46 56.01
N THR A 4 -69.19 39.08 55.54
CA THR A 4 -69.26 40.13 54.52
C THR A 4 -68.37 39.72 53.35
N LYS A 5 -69.01 39.43 52.22
CA LYS A 5 -68.40 39.12 50.92
C LYS A 5 -67.61 40.34 50.41
N LEU A 6 -66.31 40.18 50.16
CA LEU A 6 -65.54 41.06 49.29
C LEU A 6 -65.53 40.46 47.87
N ASN A 7 -66.27 41.09 46.97
CA ASN A 7 -66.10 40.93 45.52
C ASN A 7 -64.88 41.74 45.09
N ASN A 8 -63.72 41.11 44.95
CA ASN A 8 -62.62 41.69 44.19
C ASN A 8 -62.60 41.05 42.80
N LYS A 9 -62.91 41.86 41.79
CA LYS A 9 -62.67 41.54 40.38
C LYS A 9 -61.18 41.25 40.21
N THR A 10 -60.82 39.99 40.07
CA THR A 10 -59.45 39.57 39.73
C THR A 10 -59.14 40.09 38.33
N MET A 11 -58.35 41.17 38.24
CA MET A 11 -57.70 41.54 36.99
C MET A 11 -56.72 40.43 36.64
N LEU A 12 -57.10 39.56 35.70
CA LEU A 12 -56.18 38.62 35.08
C LEU A 12 -55.19 39.44 34.24
N SER A 13 -54.04 39.74 34.84
CA SER A 13 -52.83 40.15 34.13
C SER A 13 -52.48 39.05 33.14
N GLN A 14 -52.85 39.24 31.87
CA GLN A 14 -52.41 38.39 30.78
C GLN A 14 -50.89 38.49 30.71
N ARG A 15 -50.20 37.48 31.25
CA ARG A 15 -48.79 37.26 30.93
C ARG A 15 -48.71 37.01 29.44
N VAL A 16 -48.23 38.01 28.70
CA VAL A 16 -47.85 37.84 27.29
C VAL A 16 -46.73 36.81 27.28
N PHE A 17 -47.06 35.54 27.00
CA PHE A 17 -46.05 34.56 26.63
C PHE A 17 -45.45 35.06 25.32
N LYS A 18 -44.21 35.54 25.37
CA LYS A 18 -43.43 35.80 24.16
C LYS A 18 -43.28 34.43 23.47
N ALA A 19 -44.05 34.22 22.41
CA ALA A 19 -43.90 33.05 21.57
C ALA A 19 -42.60 33.20 20.79
N PHE A 20 -41.69 32.23 20.94
CA PHE A 20 -40.46 32.17 20.15
C PHE A 20 -40.80 31.96 18.67
N THR A 21 -40.10 32.65 17.79
CA THR A 21 -40.22 32.44 16.36
C THR A 21 -39.56 31.12 15.96
N LEU A 22 -40.06 30.49 14.89
CA LEU A 22 -39.48 29.25 14.37
C LEU A 22 -37.99 29.42 14.00
N ILE A 23 -37.62 30.61 13.49
CA ILE A 23 -36.25 30.94 13.14
C ILE A 23 -35.32 31.04 14.37
N GLU A 24 -35.79 31.61 15.49
CA GLU A 24 -35.00 31.67 16.73
C GLU A 24 -34.70 30.27 17.26
N LEU A 25 -35.68 29.36 17.25
CA LEU A 25 -35.47 27.98 17.66
C LEU A 25 -34.48 27.25 16.74
N LEU A 26 -34.57 27.47 15.43
CA LEU A 26 -33.69 26.87 14.42
C LEU A 26 -32.23 27.31 14.61
N VAL A 27 -32.01 28.61 14.87
CA VAL A 27 -30.65 29.14 15.11
C VAL A 27 -30.05 28.54 16.38
N VAL A 28 -30.85 28.37 17.45
CA VAL A 28 -30.36 27.79 18.71
C VAL A 28 -29.92 26.34 18.54
N ILE A 29 -30.72 25.50 17.85
CA ILE A 29 -30.34 24.10 17.61
C ILE A 29 -29.11 24.00 16.70
N ALA A 30 -28.95 24.93 15.73
CA ALA A 30 -27.78 24.98 14.87
C ALA A 30 -26.51 25.31 15.67
N ILE A 31 -26.57 26.31 16.56
CA ILE A 31 -25.43 26.67 17.43
C ILE A 31 -25.07 25.53 18.38
N ILE A 32 -26.07 24.89 19.01
CA ILE A 32 -25.83 23.74 19.90
C ILE A 32 -25.18 22.60 19.12
N GLY A 33 -25.62 22.34 17.88
CA GLY A 33 -25.03 21.32 17.01
C GLY A 33 -23.54 21.57 16.73
N ILE A 34 -23.18 22.81 16.39
CA ILE A 34 -21.78 23.18 16.12
C ILE A 34 -20.92 23.03 17.38
N ILE A 35 -21.40 23.51 18.53
CA ILE A 35 -20.66 23.40 19.81
C ILE A 35 -20.47 21.93 20.20
N ALA A 36 -21.50 21.10 20.03
CA ALA A 36 -21.42 19.67 20.35
C ALA A 36 -20.35 18.96 19.53
N ILE A 37 -20.26 19.23 18.21
CA ILE A 37 -19.24 18.63 17.33
C ILE A 37 -17.82 19.07 17.73
N MET A 38 -17.61 20.35 18.05
CA MET A 38 -16.28 20.81 18.49
C MET A 38 -15.88 20.20 19.84
N ALA A 39 -16.84 20.08 20.76
CA ALA A 39 -16.60 19.50 22.08
C ALA A 39 -16.22 18.02 22.02
N THR A 40 -16.80 17.23 21.10
CA THR A 40 -16.43 15.81 20.95
C THR A 40 -15.00 15.64 20.44
N VAL A 41 -14.57 16.42 19.44
CA VAL A 41 -13.20 16.39 18.92
C VAL A 41 -12.20 16.78 20.00
N ALA A 42 -12.48 17.86 20.75
CA ALA A 42 -11.62 18.29 21.85
C ALA A 42 -11.50 17.22 22.95
N LEU A 43 -12.60 16.56 23.31
CA LEU A 43 -12.60 15.46 24.28
C LEU A 43 -11.80 14.25 23.79
N GLN A 44 -11.90 13.91 22.50
CA GLN A 44 -11.13 12.81 21.92
C GLN A 44 -9.63 13.09 21.97
N GLN A 45 -9.21 14.31 21.64
CA GLN A 45 -7.81 14.72 21.73
C GLN A 45 -7.30 14.73 23.17
N ALA A 46 -8.09 15.22 24.12
CA ALA A 46 -7.74 15.20 25.54
C ALA A 46 -7.57 13.76 26.08
N ARG A 47 -8.45 12.84 25.66
CA ARG A 47 -8.35 11.41 26.01
C ARG A 47 -7.12 10.73 25.41
N GLN A 48 -6.77 11.05 24.15
CA GLN A 48 -5.53 10.58 23.52
C GLN A 48 -4.30 11.04 24.33
N GLY A 49 -4.18 12.33 24.62
CA GLY A 49 -3.06 12.86 25.40
C GLY A 49 -2.96 12.29 26.83
N ALA A 50 -4.10 11.98 27.46
CA ALA A 50 -4.14 11.34 28.77
C ALA A 50 -3.63 9.88 28.73
N ARG A 51 -3.95 9.12 27.67
CA ARG A 51 -3.41 7.77 27.48
C ARG A 51 -1.91 7.80 27.25
N ASP A 52 -1.46 8.69 26.39
CA ASP A 52 -0.04 8.89 26.08
C ASP A 52 0.78 9.26 27.32
N SER A 53 0.29 10.20 28.11
CA SER A 53 0.90 10.57 29.39
C SER A 53 0.95 9.38 30.36
N LYS A 54 -0.10 8.55 30.37
CA LYS A 54 -0.14 7.33 31.17
C LYS A 54 0.88 6.28 30.69
N ARG A 55 1.01 6.05 29.37
CA ARG A 55 2.00 5.10 28.82
C ARG A 55 3.43 5.45 29.22
N VAL A 56 3.78 6.74 29.18
CA VAL A 56 5.10 7.22 29.63
C VAL A 56 5.26 7.12 31.15
N ALA A 57 4.22 7.34 31.93
CA ALA A 57 4.28 7.20 33.38
C ALA A 57 4.45 5.73 33.81
N ASP A 58 3.68 4.83 33.20
CA ASP A 58 3.72 3.39 33.45
C ASP A 58 5.12 2.83 33.15
N THR A 59 5.70 3.15 31.98
CA THR A 59 7.04 2.69 31.60
C THR A 59 8.15 3.20 32.52
N LYS A 60 8.04 4.43 33.03
CA LYS A 60 8.96 4.96 34.05
C LYS A 60 8.84 4.23 35.38
N GLN A 61 7.61 3.89 35.79
CA GLN A 61 7.37 3.13 37.01
C GLN A 61 7.98 1.72 36.90
N VAL A 62 7.77 1.07 35.76
CA VAL A 62 8.34 -0.24 35.43
C VAL A 62 9.87 -0.18 35.43
N SER A 63 10.48 0.79 34.74
CA SER A 63 11.93 0.97 34.73
C SER A 63 12.51 1.12 36.14
N THR A 64 11.85 1.91 37.00
CA THR A 64 12.30 2.06 38.39
C THR A 64 12.28 0.73 39.14
N ALA A 65 11.25 -0.10 38.96
CA ALA A 65 11.17 -1.42 39.58
C ALA A 65 12.23 -2.39 39.03
N LEU A 66 12.52 -2.32 37.73
CA LEU A 66 13.59 -3.10 37.09
C LEU A 66 14.97 -2.77 37.66
N GLU A 67 15.26 -1.49 37.89
CA GLU A 67 16.51 -1.06 38.53
C GLU A 67 16.63 -1.56 39.97
N LEU A 68 15.53 -1.52 40.74
CA LEU A 68 15.51 -2.09 42.10
C LEU A 68 15.73 -3.61 42.07
N PHE A 69 15.09 -4.31 41.13
CA PHE A 69 15.28 -5.75 40.94
C PHE A 69 16.73 -6.09 40.58
N TYR A 70 17.36 -5.31 39.70
CA TYR A 70 18.76 -5.48 39.32
C TYR A 70 19.71 -5.29 40.49
N ASN A 71 19.49 -4.25 41.31
CA ASN A 71 20.32 -3.97 42.48
C ASN A 71 20.32 -5.11 43.50
N GLU A 72 19.19 -5.82 43.67
CA GLU A 72 19.09 -6.94 44.60
C GLU A 72 19.57 -8.27 44.00
N ASN A 73 19.27 -8.54 42.72
CA ASN A 73 19.50 -9.86 42.12
C ASN A 73 20.74 -9.91 41.20
N GLY A 74 21.37 -8.78 40.89
CA GLY A 74 22.51 -8.67 39.97
C GLY A 74 22.17 -8.91 38.49
N ARG A 75 20.87 -9.02 38.16
CA ARG A 75 20.34 -9.19 36.81
C ARG A 75 18.93 -8.62 36.71
N TYR A 76 18.47 -8.30 35.52
CA TYR A 76 17.06 -8.01 35.25
C TYR A 76 16.21 -9.30 35.21
N PRO A 77 14.87 -9.22 35.37
CA PRO A 77 13.98 -10.36 35.30
C PRO A 77 14.10 -11.16 34.01
N THR A 78 13.87 -12.47 34.06
CA THR A 78 13.70 -13.28 32.84
C THR A 78 12.35 -12.99 32.19
N THR A 79 12.16 -13.45 30.96
CA THR A 79 10.86 -13.36 30.28
C THR A 79 9.76 -14.08 31.08
N GLU A 80 10.06 -15.23 31.68
CA GLU A 80 9.10 -15.96 32.52
C GLU A 80 8.72 -15.20 33.81
N GLU A 81 9.69 -14.55 34.46
CA GLU A 81 9.43 -13.72 35.65
C GLU A 81 8.57 -12.49 35.29
N TRP A 82 8.80 -11.89 34.11
CA TRP A 82 7.99 -10.80 33.59
C TRP A 82 6.55 -11.26 33.26
N ASP A 83 6.40 -12.37 32.55
CA ASP A 83 5.10 -12.89 32.10
C ASP A 83 4.20 -13.36 33.27
N SER A 84 4.77 -13.49 34.47
CA SER A 84 3.99 -13.73 35.70
C SER A 84 3.04 -12.57 36.05
N GLY A 85 3.24 -11.38 35.46
CA GLY A 85 2.44 -10.19 35.69
C GLY A 85 2.83 -9.40 36.95
N SER A 86 3.87 -9.82 37.68
CA SER A 86 4.43 -9.14 38.85
C SER A 86 5.95 -9.28 38.87
N MET A 87 6.66 -8.34 39.51
CA MET A 87 8.11 -8.42 39.67
C MET A 87 8.44 -8.81 41.10
N VAL A 88 8.79 -10.08 41.30
CA VAL A 88 9.15 -10.65 42.59
C VAL A 88 10.49 -11.37 42.46
N SER A 89 11.41 -11.14 43.39
CA SER A 89 12.66 -11.91 43.42
C SER A 89 12.34 -13.37 43.75
N SER A 90 12.77 -14.28 42.88
CA SER A 90 12.69 -15.72 43.10
C SER A 90 13.62 -16.21 44.23
N SER A 91 14.64 -15.43 44.60
CA SER A 91 15.63 -15.77 45.62
C SER A 91 15.27 -15.23 47.01
N THR A 92 14.74 -14.00 47.10
CA THR A 92 14.42 -13.35 48.38
C THR A 92 12.91 -13.28 48.69
N GLY A 93 12.06 -13.42 47.68
CA GLY A 93 10.61 -13.21 47.79
C GLY A 93 10.19 -11.75 47.89
N GLU A 94 11.12 -10.80 47.72
CA GLU A 94 10.83 -9.37 47.75
C GLU A 94 10.06 -8.95 46.50
N VAL A 95 9.04 -8.10 46.69
CA VAL A 95 8.16 -7.62 45.62
C VAL A 95 8.59 -6.21 45.21
N PHE A 96 9.03 -6.06 43.98
CA PHE A 96 9.43 -4.76 43.39
C PHE A 96 8.25 -4.09 42.66
N MET A 97 7.34 -4.91 42.12
CA MET A 97 6.11 -4.43 41.48
C MET A 97 5.00 -5.47 41.62
N TYR A 98 3.88 -5.08 42.23
CA TYR A 98 2.77 -6.00 42.49
C TYR A 98 2.00 -6.39 41.21
N SER A 99 1.91 -5.47 40.25
CA SER A 99 1.25 -5.69 38.97
C SER A 99 1.95 -4.87 37.91
N ILE A 100 2.40 -5.54 36.86
CA ILE A 100 2.90 -4.89 35.65
C ILE A 100 1.69 -4.23 34.96
N PRO A 101 1.76 -2.92 34.66
CA PRO A 101 0.63 -2.21 34.06
C PRO A 101 0.34 -2.72 32.64
N GLU A 102 -0.90 -2.52 32.18
CA GLU A 102 -1.28 -2.74 30.78
C GLU A 102 -1.43 -1.40 30.06
N ALA A 103 -1.07 -1.37 28.77
CA ALA A 103 -1.20 -0.17 27.95
C ALA A 103 -2.68 0.26 27.83
N PRO A 104 -3.02 1.54 28.05
CA PRO A 104 -4.39 2.03 27.94
C PRO A 104 -5.00 1.77 26.56
N THR A 105 -6.30 1.44 26.53
CA THR A 105 -7.06 1.21 25.30
C THR A 105 -8.05 2.36 25.01
N PRO A 106 -8.45 2.57 23.75
CA PRO A 106 -7.98 1.89 22.54
C PRO A 106 -6.59 2.38 22.09
N ALA A 107 -5.96 1.61 21.21
CA ALA A 107 -4.80 2.07 20.44
C ALA A 107 -5.18 3.31 19.61
N ASP A 108 -4.23 4.23 19.42
CA ASP A 108 -4.44 5.53 18.79
C ASP A 108 -3.19 6.04 18.08
N GLY A 109 -3.39 6.94 17.10
CA GLY A 109 -2.31 7.50 16.30
C GLY A 109 -1.59 6.41 15.49
N PRO A 110 -0.25 6.38 15.45
CA PRO A 110 0.52 5.33 14.78
C PRO A 110 0.51 3.98 15.51
N CYS A 111 -0.10 3.88 16.70
CA CYS A 111 -0.12 2.63 17.45
C CYS A 111 -1.21 1.69 16.93
N SER A 112 -0.80 0.49 16.50
CA SER A 112 -1.71 -0.60 16.18
C SER A 112 -2.16 -1.32 17.47
N SER A 113 -3.18 -2.18 17.36
CA SER A 113 -3.57 -3.05 18.48
C SER A 113 -2.43 -3.98 18.93
N ALA A 114 -1.54 -4.37 18.01
CA ALA A 114 -0.38 -5.21 18.31
C ALA A 114 0.73 -4.43 19.02
N SER A 115 0.95 -3.16 18.64
CA SER A 115 1.99 -2.32 19.23
C SER A 115 1.54 -1.57 20.50
N ASN A 116 0.27 -1.67 20.89
CA ASN A 116 -0.28 -1.09 22.12
C ASN A 116 -0.14 -2.07 23.31
N THR A 117 1.11 -2.43 23.60
CA THR A 117 1.50 -3.28 24.74
C THR A 117 2.83 -2.78 25.31
N TYR A 118 3.25 -3.31 26.46
CA TYR A 118 4.60 -3.13 27.00
C TYR A 118 5.37 -4.45 26.80
N ALA A 119 6.08 -4.57 25.69
CA ALA A 119 6.81 -5.79 25.34
C ALA A 119 8.22 -5.76 25.94
N TYR A 120 8.47 -6.58 26.97
CA TYR A 120 9.75 -6.67 27.64
C TYR A 120 10.62 -7.77 27.03
N VAL A 121 11.90 -7.45 26.79
CA VAL A 121 12.91 -8.41 26.34
C VAL A 121 14.18 -8.24 27.19
N PRO A 122 14.60 -9.25 27.97
CA PRO A 122 15.90 -9.22 28.63
C PRO A 122 17.03 -9.35 27.60
N GLN A 123 18.12 -8.61 27.81
CA GLN A 123 19.26 -8.54 26.90
C GLN A 123 20.56 -8.89 27.65
N ASN A 124 21.60 -9.27 26.90
CA ASN A 124 22.94 -9.52 27.44
C ASN A 124 22.93 -10.44 28.68
N ASP A 125 22.18 -11.54 28.59
CA ASP A 125 22.05 -12.55 29.65
C ASP A 125 21.55 -11.96 30.99
N GLY A 126 20.66 -10.96 30.92
CA GLY A 126 20.07 -10.27 32.08
C GLY A 126 20.86 -9.04 32.54
N ALA A 127 21.91 -8.63 31.83
CA ALA A 127 22.65 -7.40 32.14
C ALA A 127 21.99 -6.12 31.60
N SER A 128 21.01 -6.24 30.70
CA SER A 128 20.22 -5.11 30.17
C SER A 128 18.79 -5.57 29.85
N TYR A 129 17.92 -4.64 29.45
CA TYR A 129 16.59 -4.95 28.95
C TYR A 129 16.14 -3.93 27.90
N THR A 130 15.12 -4.29 27.12
CA THR A 130 14.31 -3.37 26.31
C THR A 130 12.84 -3.52 26.67
N ILE A 131 12.10 -2.40 26.74
CA ILE A 131 10.63 -2.40 26.77
C ILE A 131 10.12 -1.60 25.58
N ASP A 132 9.47 -2.27 24.63
CA ASP A 132 8.84 -1.61 23.51
C ASP A 132 7.42 -1.17 23.88
N PHE A 133 7.11 0.08 23.57
CA PHE A 133 5.78 0.68 23.75
C PHE A 133 5.52 1.70 22.63
N CYS A 134 4.29 2.19 22.52
CA CYS A 134 3.93 3.15 21.48
C CYS A 134 3.13 4.34 22.03
N THR A 135 3.35 5.53 21.47
CA THR A 135 2.60 6.75 21.81
C THR A 135 1.82 7.27 20.61
N GLY A 136 0.57 7.67 20.82
CA GLY A 136 -0.35 8.08 19.76
C GLY A 136 -0.03 9.46 19.19
N LYS A 137 0.49 10.37 20.01
CA LYS A 137 0.91 11.72 19.62
C LYS A 137 2.24 12.11 20.27
N GLN A 138 2.78 13.23 19.80
CA GLN A 138 3.92 13.87 20.44
C GLN A 138 3.60 14.25 21.89
N ILE A 139 4.51 13.91 22.80
CA ILE A 139 4.46 14.26 24.21
C ILE A 139 5.70 15.11 24.52
N SER A 140 5.52 16.40 24.77
CA SER A 140 6.64 17.34 24.94
C SER A 140 7.58 17.29 23.72
N ASP A 141 8.85 16.93 23.89
CA ASP A 141 9.84 16.83 22.81
C ASP A 141 9.94 15.40 22.22
N MET A 142 9.12 14.46 22.69
CA MET A 142 9.11 13.08 22.20
C MET A 142 8.03 12.91 21.13
N PRO A 143 8.38 12.62 19.86
CA PRO A 143 7.38 12.42 18.81
C PRO A 143 6.52 11.18 19.10
N GLY A 144 5.35 11.11 18.46
CA GLY A 144 4.51 9.89 18.49
C GLY A 144 5.23 8.68 17.87
N GLY A 145 4.61 7.51 17.93
CA GLY A 145 5.16 6.28 17.34
C GLY A 145 5.80 5.35 18.37
N ALA A 146 6.44 4.30 17.87
CA ALA A 146 7.13 3.29 18.68
C ALA A 146 8.28 3.90 19.48
N LYS A 147 8.50 3.37 20.67
CA LYS A 147 9.46 3.83 21.68
C LYS A 147 10.04 2.61 22.38
N GLN A 148 11.32 2.68 22.74
CA GLN A 148 12.00 1.63 23.48
C GLN A 148 12.57 2.18 24.77
N VAL A 149 12.34 1.50 25.88
CA VAL A 149 12.95 1.84 27.18
C VAL A 149 14.11 0.90 27.43
N THR A 150 15.26 1.46 27.75
CA THR A 150 16.46 0.73 28.20
C THR A 150 16.86 1.24 29.59
N PRO A 151 17.84 0.60 30.28
CA PRO A 151 18.45 1.20 31.47
C PRO A 151 19.00 2.62 31.25
N GLY A 152 19.37 2.95 30.00
CA GLY A 152 19.82 4.28 29.60
C GLY A 152 18.70 5.32 29.42
N GLY A 153 17.43 4.92 29.56
CA GLY A 153 16.26 5.78 29.42
C GLY A 153 15.37 5.42 28.23
N ILE A 154 14.42 6.31 27.94
CA ILE A 154 13.48 6.16 26.82
C ILE A 154 14.16 6.67 25.55
N LEU A 155 14.33 5.78 24.60
CA LEU A 155 14.78 6.06 23.25
C LEU A 155 13.56 6.15 22.35
N ALA A 156 13.53 7.16 21.49
CA ALA A 156 12.67 7.07 20.33
C ALA A 156 13.21 5.93 19.47
N ILE A 157 12.37 4.95 19.17
CA ILE A 157 12.60 4.17 17.97
C ILE A 157 12.23 5.17 16.88
N GLU A 158 13.21 5.96 16.41
CA GLU A 158 13.14 6.41 15.03
C GLU A 158 12.82 5.14 14.27
N GLU A 159 11.70 5.12 13.53
CA GLU A 159 11.40 4.01 12.65
C GLU A 159 12.72 3.67 11.97
N ILE A 160 13.29 2.54 12.36
CA ILE A 160 14.23 1.86 11.52
C ILE A 160 13.31 1.52 10.37
N GLU A 161 13.22 2.43 9.40
CA GLU A 161 13.26 2.00 8.01
C GLU A 161 14.34 0.93 8.07
N GLU A 162 13.94 -0.35 8.03
CA GLU A 162 14.82 -1.35 7.44
C GLU A 162 15.44 -0.60 6.28
N GLU A 163 16.77 -0.38 6.28
CA GLU A 163 17.39 0.24 5.12
C GLU A 163 16.80 -0.53 3.95
N ALA A 164 15.89 0.11 3.19
CA ALA A 164 15.28 -0.52 2.05
C ALA A 164 16.49 -1.02 1.29
N PRO A 165 16.56 -2.32 0.94
CA PRO A 165 17.77 -2.88 0.36
C PRO A 165 18.28 -1.87 -0.66
N LEU A 166 19.56 -1.47 -0.58
CA LEU A 166 20.11 -0.44 -1.45
C LEU A 166 20.02 -0.96 -2.89
N PHE A 167 18.85 -0.78 -3.50
CA PHE A 167 18.55 -1.23 -4.83
C PHE A 167 19.19 -0.22 -5.75
N ILE A 168 19.97 -0.73 -6.69
CA ILE A 168 20.59 0.10 -7.70
C ILE A 168 19.45 0.67 -8.54
N SER A 169 19.43 2.00 -8.70
CA SER A 169 18.46 2.63 -9.58
C SER A 169 18.59 2.01 -10.97
N CYS A 170 17.48 1.73 -11.64
CA CYS A 170 17.52 1.18 -13.00
C CYS A 170 18.33 2.08 -13.96
N SER A 171 18.39 3.39 -13.69
CA SER A 171 19.19 4.35 -14.47
C SER A 171 20.71 4.17 -14.29
N GLU A 172 21.15 3.50 -13.23
CA GLU A 172 22.55 3.22 -12.90
C GLU A 172 22.94 1.76 -13.19
N TYR A 173 22.16 1.07 -14.03
CA TYR A 173 22.38 -0.34 -14.36
C TYR A 173 23.83 -0.61 -14.80
N VAL A 174 24.44 -1.62 -14.17
CA VAL A 174 25.70 -2.25 -14.59
C VAL A 174 25.48 -3.74 -14.83
N LEU A 175 26.29 -4.31 -15.72
CA LEU A 175 26.19 -5.71 -16.14
C LEU A 175 26.23 -6.66 -14.93
N GLY A 176 25.27 -7.59 -14.87
CA GLY A 176 25.20 -8.64 -13.84
C GLY A 176 24.26 -8.33 -12.68
N ILE A 177 23.60 -7.17 -12.67
CA ILE A 177 22.48 -6.89 -11.77
C ILE A 177 21.23 -7.65 -12.25
N GLU A 178 20.52 -8.29 -11.32
CA GLU A 178 19.30 -9.07 -11.59
C GLU A 178 18.01 -8.32 -11.22
N GLU A 179 18.11 -7.23 -10.44
CA GLU A 179 16.97 -6.40 -10.03
C GLU A 179 17.36 -4.93 -9.88
N CYS A 180 16.44 -4.00 -10.16
CA CYS A 180 16.69 -2.57 -10.00
C CYS A 180 15.44 -1.82 -9.54
N GLU A 181 15.63 -0.63 -8.98
CA GLU A 181 14.54 0.23 -8.50
C GLU A 181 14.22 1.35 -9.51
N TYR A 182 12.92 1.58 -9.71
CA TYR A 182 12.43 2.73 -10.45
C TYR A 182 11.07 3.22 -9.92
N ASN A 183 11.00 4.50 -9.54
CA ASN A 183 9.81 5.20 -9.05
C ASN A 183 9.08 4.47 -7.90
N GLY A 184 9.85 3.96 -6.94
CA GLY A 184 9.38 3.26 -5.74
C GLY A 184 9.12 1.77 -5.93
N TYR A 185 9.40 1.20 -7.11
CA TYR A 185 9.14 -0.19 -7.43
C TYR A 185 10.42 -0.93 -7.83
N ILE A 186 10.58 -2.14 -7.31
CA ILE A 186 11.65 -3.06 -7.70
C ILE A 186 11.18 -3.86 -8.92
N TYR A 187 12.04 -3.98 -9.92
CA TYR A 187 11.83 -4.75 -11.14
C TYR A 187 12.95 -5.76 -11.30
N ASN A 188 12.58 -7.02 -11.52
CA ASN A 188 13.53 -8.04 -11.93
C ASN A 188 13.92 -7.81 -13.39
N LEU A 189 15.16 -8.16 -13.73
CA LEU A 189 15.73 -7.98 -15.06
C LEU A 189 15.98 -9.33 -15.71
N VAL A 190 15.64 -9.43 -17.00
CA VAL A 190 15.71 -10.70 -17.70
C VAL A 190 16.25 -10.56 -19.11
N GLN A 191 17.26 -11.38 -19.40
CA GLN A 191 17.86 -11.48 -20.72
C GLN A 191 17.06 -12.44 -21.59
N VAL A 192 16.46 -11.95 -22.67
CA VAL A 192 15.76 -12.75 -23.67
C VAL A 192 16.42 -12.54 -25.03
N GLY A 193 17.22 -13.52 -25.45
CA GLY A 193 18.12 -13.33 -26.59
C GLY A 193 19.16 -12.25 -26.28
N ASP A 194 19.30 -11.28 -27.18
CA ASP A 194 20.22 -10.16 -27.00
C ASP A 194 19.57 -8.96 -26.27
N GLN A 195 18.29 -9.07 -25.91
CA GLN A 195 17.52 -8.00 -25.28
C GLN A 195 17.41 -8.18 -23.77
N LEU A 196 17.70 -7.13 -23.01
CA LEU A 196 17.51 -7.09 -21.56
C LEU A 196 16.22 -6.33 -21.22
N TRP A 197 15.26 -7.05 -20.63
CA TRP A 197 13.92 -6.56 -20.35
C TRP A 197 13.67 -6.43 -18.85
N PHE A 198 12.74 -5.55 -18.47
CA PHE A 198 12.01 -5.72 -17.21
C PHE A 198 11.21 -7.03 -17.26
N ALA A 199 11.22 -7.80 -16.18
CA ALA A 199 10.46 -9.03 -16.03
C ALA A 199 9.00 -8.76 -15.60
N GLU A 200 8.69 -7.60 -15.05
CA GLU A 200 7.34 -7.17 -14.71
C GLU A 200 6.83 -6.04 -15.61
N ASN A 201 5.52 -5.84 -15.59
CA ASN A 201 4.88 -4.69 -16.24
C ASN A 201 5.14 -3.42 -15.42
N LEU A 202 5.35 -2.31 -16.11
CA LEU A 202 5.67 -1.02 -15.49
C LEU A 202 4.54 -0.53 -14.57
N ARG A 203 4.91 -0.09 -13.36
CA ARG A 203 4.02 0.39 -12.29
C ARG A 203 4.13 1.88 -12.01
N THR A 204 4.76 2.63 -12.90
CA THR A 204 5.09 4.03 -12.62
C THR A 204 3.90 4.97 -12.76
N ASP A 205 3.78 5.89 -11.81
CA ASP A 205 2.86 7.03 -11.84
C ASP A 205 3.56 8.32 -12.29
N LYS A 206 4.83 8.25 -12.67
CA LYS A 206 5.68 9.38 -13.05
C LYS A 206 6.57 9.05 -14.25
N TYR A 207 6.90 10.06 -15.04
CA TYR A 207 7.95 9.99 -16.04
C TYR A 207 9.34 9.96 -15.38
N ASN A 208 10.38 9.68 -16.17
CA ASN A 208 11.76 9.61 -15.68
C ASN A 208 12.33 10.97 -15.22
N ASP A 209 11.66 12.07 -15.55
CA ASP A 209 11.95 13.43 -15.07
C ASP A 209 11.17 13.79 -13.78
N GLY A 210 10.32 12.88 -13.29
CA GLY A 210 9.49 13.05 -12.11
C GLY A 210 8.11 13.69 -12.37
N THR A 211 7.78 14.06 -13.61
CA THR A 211 6.47 14.60 -13.98
C THR A 211 5.38 13.55 -13.74
N GLU A 212 4.28 13.91 -13.09
CA GLU A 212 3.19 12.99 -12.77
C GLU A 212 2.35 12.62 -14.00
N ILE A 213 1.97 11.35 -14.09
CA ILE A 213 1.07 10.83 -15.13
C ILE A 213 -0.37 10.88 -14.62
N PRO A 214 -1.31 11.55 -15.31
CA PRO A 214 -2.69 11.64 -14.88
C PRO A 214 -3.35 10.27 -14.66
N TYR A 215 -3.92 10.07 -13.48
CA TYR A 215 -4.61 8.82 -13.13
C TYR A 215 -6.09 8.84 -13.53
N ALA A 216 -6.53 7.82 -14.27
CA ALA A 216 -7.90 7.69 -14.78
C ALA A 216 -8.55 6.36 -14.33
N PRO A 217 -9.11 6.28 -13.12
CA PRO A 217 -9.57 5.02 -12.52
C PRO A 217 -10.83 4.41 -13.15
N ASP A 218 -11.63 5.20 -13.87
CA ASP A 218 -12.96 4.80 -14.32
C ASP A 218 -13.17 4.99 -15.83
N ASN A 219 -14.20 4.37 -16.38
CA ASN A 219 -14.41 4.36 -17.83
C ASN A 219 -14.58 5.77 -18.42
N LEU A 220 -15.20 6.69 -17.68
CA LEU A 220 -15.48 8.03 -18.16
C LEU A 220 -14.20 8.88 -18.16
N SER A 221 -13.43 8.86 -17.07
CA SER A 221 -12.15 9.59 -17.01
C SER A 221 -11.18 9.12 -18.10
N TRP A 222 -11.07 7.79 -18.31
CA TRP A 222 -10.22 7.23 -19.36
C TRP A 222 -10.66 7.64 -20.77
N SER A 223 -11.96 7.50 -21.06
CA SER A 223 -12.52 7.85 -22.36
C SER A 223 -12.32 9.34 -22.69
N ASN A 224 -12.52 10.21 -21.69
CA ASN A 224 -12.33 11.66 -21.84
C ASN A 224 -10.87 12.01 -22.11
N ALA A 225 -9.92 11.39 -21.40
CA ALA A 225 -8.49 11.61 -21.65
C ALA A 225 -8.11 11.24 -23.09
N GLY A 226 -8.56 10.06 -23.56
CA GLY A 226 -8.32 9.64 -24.93
C GLY A 226 -8.96 10.54 -25.99
N LEU A 227 -10.13 11.14 -25.73
CA LEU A 227 -10.78 12.10 -26.62
C LEU A 227 -10.08 13.46 -26.63
N ALA A 228 -9.45 13.83 -25.52
CA ALA A 228 -8.66 15.06 -25.40
C ALA A 228 -7.21 14.91 -25.88
N SER A 229 -6.81 13.70 -26.32
CA SER A 229 -5.42 13.36 -26.62
C SER A 229 -4.47 13.64 -25.45
N SER A 230 -4.96 13.45 -24.22
CA SER A 230 -4.17 13.64 -23.00
C SER A 230 -3.72 12.30 -22.44
N GLU A 231 -2.65 12.35 -21.67
CA GLU A 231 -2.05 11.22 -20.97
C GLU A 231 -3.01 10.62 -19.95
N ALA A 232 -2.98 9.30 -19.82
CA ALA A 232 -3.73 8.59 -18.80
C ALA A 232 -3.03 7.29 -18.40
N SER A 233 -3.00 7.05 -17.10
CA SER A 233 -2.58 5.79 -16.48
C SER A 233 -3.72 5.20 -15.66
N SER A 234 -3.67 3.89 -15.44
CA SER A 234 -4.58 3.21 -14.51
C SER A 234 -4.03 1.89 -14.03
N TRP A 235 -4.36 1.54 -12.81
CA TRP A 235 -4.22 0.18 -12.29
C TRP A 235 -5.20 -0.77 -12.99
N VAL A 236 -4.82 -2.04 -13.08
CA VAL A 236 -5.71 -3.12 -13.50
C VAL A 236 -6.68 -3.42 -12.35
N SER A 237 -7.97 -3.55 -12.68
CA SER A 237 -8.99 -3.89 -11.70
C SER A 237 -9.72 -5.18 -12.05
N VAL A 238 -9.89 -6.05 -11.06
CA VAL A 238 -10.63 -7.31 -11.14
C VAL A 238 -11.80 -7.25 -10.17
N GLY A 239 -13.03 -7.31 -10.69
CA GLY A 239 -14.23 -7.26 -9.84
C GLY A 239 -14.39 -5.96 -9.04
N GLY A 240 -13.75 -4.86 -9.47
CA GLY A 240 -13.76 -3.57 -8.78
C GLY A 240 -12.66 -3.39 -7.73
N LEU A 241 -11.79 -4.39 -7.53
CA LEU A 241 -10.61 -4.31 -6.68
C LEU A 241 -9.37 -4.06 -7.55
N LEU A 242 -8.44 -3.24 -7.07
CA LEU A 242 -7.15 -3.03 -7.73
C LEU A 242 -6.25 -4.26 -7.52
N VAL A 243 -5.49 -4.61 -8.55
CA VAL A 243 -4.53 -5.72 -8.54
C VAL A 243 -3.20 -5.16 -9.06
N GLU A 244 -2.37 -4.66 -8.15
CA GLU A 244 -1.13 -3.93 -8.46
C GLU A 244 -0.08 -4.81 -9.14
N GLU A 245 -0.18 -6.11 -8.90
CA GLU A 245 0.71 -7.13 -9.44
C GLU A 245 0.68 -7.21 -10.96
N TYR A 246 -0.41 -6.80 -11.61
CA TYR A 246 -0.48 -6.72 -13.07
C TYR A 246 0.34 -5.59 -13.68
N GLY A 247 0.82 -4.66 -12.86
CA GLY A 247 1.29 -3.37 -13.32
C GLY A 247 0.16 -2.42 -13.70
N MET A 248 0.55 -1.28 -14.25
CA MET A 248 -0.39 -0.30 -14.77
C MET A 248 -0.57 -0.46 -16.28
N VAL A 249 -1.68 0.09 -16.78
CA VAL A 249 -1.91 0.33 -18.21
C VAL A 249 -1.84 1.82 -18.49
N TYR A 250 -1.29 2.15 -19.66
CA TYR A 250 -1.07 3.52 -20.10
C TYR A 250 -1.72 3.70 -21.45
N ASN A 251 -2.32 4.87 -21.71
CA ASN A 251 -2.69 5.21 -23.07
C ASN A 251 -1.46 5.63 -23.89
N TRP A 252 -1.60 5.68 -25.21
CA TRP A 252 -0.48 6.01 -26.07
C TRP A 252 0.05 7.44 -25.86
N PHE A 253 -0.82 8.37 -25.48
CA PHE A 253 -0.41 9.74 -25.19
C PHE A 253 0.53 9.78 -24.00
N ALA A 254 0.29 8.95 -22.97
CA ALA A 254 1.25 8.77 -21.89
C ALA A 254 2.56 8.14 -22.40
N VAL A 255 2.47 7.12 -23.27
CA VAL A 255 3.64 6.48 -23.90
C VAL A 255 4.51 7.45 -24.69
N SER A 256 3.90 8.39 -25.39
CA SER A 256 4.56 9.34 -26.28
C SER A 256 4.56 10.76 -25.72
N HIS A 257 4.66 10.90 -24.38
CA HIS A 257 4.61 12.18 -23.68
C HIS A 257 5.55 13.20 -24.31
N ASP A 258 4.98 14.28 -24.84
CA ASP A 258 5.67 15.34 -25.59
C ASP A 258 6.66 14.86 -26.67
N GLY A 259 6.46 13.63 -27.18
CA GLY A 259 7.30 12.97 -28.18
C GLY A 259 8.56 12.29 -27.65
N ASN A 260 8.79 12.25 -26.33
CA ASN A 260 10.08 11.82 -25.76
C ASN A 260 10.14 10.35 -25.29
N PHE A 261 8.99 9.69 -25.07
CA PHE A 261 8.91 8.28 -24.63
C PHE A 261 9.52 7.97 -23.26
N ASP A 262 9.42 8.93 -22.34
CA ASP A 262 10.10 8.99 -21.05
C ASP A 262 9.43 8.18 -19.91
N LEU A 263 8.60 7.19 -20.24
CA LEU A 263 7.99 6.33 -19.21
C LEU A 263 9.00 5.43 -18.51
N CYS A 264 10.03 5.01 -19.24
CA CYS A 264 11.08 4.14 -18.73
C CYS A 264 12.23 4.96 -18.11
N PRO A 265 12.97 4.39 -17.13
CA PRO A 265 14.12 5.05 -16.53
C PRO A 265 15.18 5.42 -17.59
N VAL A 266 16.04 6.38 -17.27
CA VAL A 266 17.12 6.80 -18.19
C VAL A 266 17.99 5.61 -18.56
N GLY A 267 18.30 5.45 -19.85
CA GLY A 267 19.01 4.28 -20.37
C GLY A 267 18.12 3.06 -20.62
N TRP A 268 16.82 3.19 -20.40
CA TRP A 268 15.79 2.23 -20.78
C TRP A 268 14.74 2.94 -21.63
N SER A 269 14.12 2.19 -22.53
CA SER A 269 13.09 2.73 -23.41
C SER A 269 11.87 1.82 -23.50
N VAL A 270 10.75 2.42 -23.88
CA VAL A 270 9.61 1.67 -24.42
C VAL A 270 10.10 0.98 -25.70
N PRO A 271 9.94 -0.34 -25.87
CA PRO A 271 10.51 -1.08 -26.97
C PRO A 271 10.01 -0.56 -28.31
N SER A 272 10.83 -0.59 -29.35
CA SER A 272 10.37 -0.35 -30.71
C SER A 272 9.61 -1.55 -31.28
N ARG A 273 8.95 -1.33 -32.41
CA ARG A 273 8.35 -2.38 -33.23
C ARG A 273 9.42 -3.37 -33.70
N GLN A 274 10.64 -2.91 -33.99
CA GLN A 274 11.73 -3.81 -34.35
C GLN A 274 12.14 -4.67 -33.15
N ASP A 275 12.20 -4.10 -31.95
CA ASP A 275 12.49 -4.86 -30.74
C ASP A 275 11.45 -5.96 -30.49
N ALA A 276 10.17 -5.67 -30.74
CA ALA A 276 9.12 -6.68 -30.68
C ALA A 276 9.27 -7.79 -31.74
N VAL A 277 9.76 -7.46 -32.94
CA VAL A 277 10.07 -8.44 -34.00
C VAL A 277 11.26 -9.32 -33.60
N ASP A 278 12.29 -8.74 -33.01
CA ASP A 278 13.48 -9.47 -32.56
C ASP A 278 13.13 -10.42 -31.40
N PHE A 279 12.33 -9.94 -30.44
CA PHE A 279 11.76 -10.74 -29.37
C PHE A 279 10.90 -11.90 -29.90
N GLN A 280 10.00 -11.61 -30.86
CA GLN A 280 9.19 -12.64 -31.51
C GLN A 280 10.07 -13.69 -32.24
N THR A 281 11.13 -13.24 -32.91
CA THR A 281 12.05 -14.11 -33.65
C THR A 281 12.80 -15.05 -32.71
N TYR A 282 13.28 -14.53 -31.57
CA TYR A 282 13.94 -15.33 -30.55
C TYR A 282 13.00 -16.35 -29.91
N VAL A 283 11.81 -15.93 -29.48
CA VAL A 283 10.82 -16.81 -28.84
C VAL A 283 10.31 -17.86 -29.83
N GLY A 284 10.10 -17.48 -31.09
CA GLY A 284 9.58 -18.34 -32.14
C GLY A 284 8.27 -19.03 -31.72
N GLY A 285 8.17 -20.33 -31.96
CA GLY A 285 7.03 -21.16 -31.57
C GLY A 285 6.97 -21.54 -30.09
N ASN A 286 7.79 -20.94 -29.23
CA ASN A 286 7.89 -21.27 -27.80
C ASN A 286 7.18 -20.26 -26.90
N LEU A 287 6.08 -19.65 -27.36
CA LEU A 287 5.33 -18.63 -26.59
C LEU A 287 4.91 -19.07 -25.19
N GLN A 288 4.67 -20.37 -24.98
CA GLN A 288 4.36 -20.89 -23.65
C GLN A 288 5.45 -20.55 -22.63
N LYS A 289 6.72 -20.48 -23.06
CA LYS A 289 7.86 -20.18 -22.18
C LYS A 289 7.97 -18.73 -21.73
N THR A 290 7.18 -17.81 -22.30
CA THR A 290 7.16 -16.39 -21.87
C THR A 290 6.02 -16.07 -20.91
N LYS A 291 5.04 -16.97 -20.74
CA LYS A 291 3.82 -16.72 -19.95
C LYS A 291 4.10 -16.94 -18.47
N SER A 292 3.79 -15.94 -17.64
CA SER A 292 3.78 -16.07 -16.17
C SER A 292 2.69 -17.04 -15.69
N CYS A 293 2.75 -17.49 -14.44
CA CYS A 293 1.70 -18.24 -13.73
C CYS A 293 1.08 -19.39 -14.56
N CYS A 294 1.81 -20.51 -14.67
CA CYS A 294 1.37 -21.74 -15.33
C CYS A 294 -0.06 -22.12 -14.90
N GLN A 295 -0.91 -22.41 -15.87
CA GLN A 295 -2.34 -22.68 -15.64
C GLN A 295 -2.55 -23.96 -14.79
N GLU A 296 -3.62 -24.02 -13.98
CA GLU A 296 -3.91 -25.14 -13.05
C GLU A 296 -3.84 -26.55 -13.67
N SER A 297 -4.10 -26.66 -14.98
CA SER A 297 -4.06 -27.93 -15.73
C SER A 297 -2.71 -28.24 -16.38
N ALA A 298 -1.65 -27.51 -16.02
CA ALA A 298 -0.30 -27.75 -16.53
C ALA A 298 0.23 -29.12 -16.07
N SER A 299 1.15 -29.71 -16.84
CA SER A 299 1.85 -30.91 -16.40
C SER A 299 2.69 -30.61 -15.16
N GLN A 300 2.96 -31.62 -14.31
CA GLN A 300 3.81 -31.42 -13.13
C GLN A 300 5.17 -30.81 -13.48
N LEU A 301 5.77 -31.23 -14.60
CA LEU A 301 7.02 -30.67 -15.12
C LEU A 301 6.93 -29.16 -15.43
N ALA A 302 5.76 -28.68 -15.85
CA ALA A 302 5.53 -27.27 -16.13
C ALA A 302 5.26 -26.45 -14.87
N LEU A 303 4.60 -27.03 -13.87
CA LEU A 303 4.48 -26.44 -12.54
C LEU A 303 5.86 -26.31 -11.86
N ASP A 304 6.72 -27.32 -12.02
CA ASP A 304 8.08 -27.32 -11.46
C ASP A 304 9.01 -26.31 -12.17
N ALA A 305 8.74 -25.97 -13.44
CA ALA A 305 9.48 -24.99 -14.23
C ALA A 305 8.97 -23.54 -14.06
N CYS A 306 7.87 -23.36 -13.32
CA CYS A 306 7.21 -22.08 -13.17
C CYS A 306 7.99 -21.17 -12.21
N VAL A 307 8.79 -20.25 -12.76
CA VAL A 307 9.53 -19.25 -11.97
C VAL A 307 8.57 -18.13 -11.59
N ASP A 308 8.41 -17.91 -10.29
CA ASP A 308 7.39 -17.08 -9.66
C ASP A 308 7.89 -15.68 -9.29
N PRO A 309 7.35 -14.60 -9.89
CA PRO A 309 7.48 -13.26 -9.34
C PRO A 309 6.24 -12.78 -8.54
N VAL A 310 5.11 -13.53 -8.53
CA VAL A 310 3.83 -13.02 -8.00
C VAL A 310 2.85 -14.05 -7.37
N GLY A 311 3.32 -15.05 -6.64
CA GLY A 311 2.47 -15.84 -5.73
C GLY A 311 1.89 -17.13 -6.30
N GLY A 312 2.71 -17.90 -7.00
CA GLY A 312 2.53 -19.35 -7.19
C GLY A 312 1.73 -19.77 -8.43
N CYS A 313 2.09 -20.94 -8.95
CA CYS A 313 1.32 -21.65 -9.96
C CYS A 313 0.04 -22.27 -9.36
N SER A 314 -1.02 -22.38 -10.17
CA SER A 314 -2.32 -22.97 -9.80
C SER A 314 -3.19 -22.14 -8.82
N THR A 315 -3.45 -20.88 -9.14
CA THR A 315 -4.44 -20.06 -8.43
C THR A 315 -5.67 -19.78 -9.31
N SER A 316 -6.84 -19.71 -8.68
CA SER A 316 -8.07 -19.21 -9.31
C SER A 316 -8.20 -17.68 -9.21
N VAL A 317 -7.35 -17.05 -8.41
CA VAL A 317 -7.28 -15.61 -8.16
C VAL A 317 -6.30 -14.98 -9.16
N HIS A 318 -6.64 -13.79 -9.67
CA HIS A 318 -5.71 -13.03 -10.50
C HIS A 318 -4.60 -12.37 -9.63
N PRO A 319 -3.38 -12.16 -10.16
CA PRO A 319 -2.99 -12.28 -11.56
C PRO A 319 -2.77 -13.73 -12.04
N ARG A 320 -3.34 -14.07 -13.20
CA ARG A 320 -3.22 -15.41 -13.81
C ARG A 320 -3.67 -15.40 -15.26
N TRP A 321 -3.19 -16.37 -16.04
CA TRP A 321 -3.82 -16.71 -17.32
C TRP A 321 -5.08 -17.57 -17.14
N ASN A 322 -6.02 -17.49 -18.08
CA ASN A 322 -7.19 -18.37 -18.17
C ASN A 322 -6.77 -19.76 -18.62
N SER A 323 -7.37 -20.81 -18.06
CA SER A 323 -6.97 -22.19 -18.32
C SER A 323 -7.25 -22.65 -19.76
N HIS A 324 -6.35 -23.48 -20.29
CA HIS A 324 -6.41 -24.06 -21.61
C HIS A 324 -5.73 -25.45 -21.61
N ALA A 325 -6.39 -26.43 -22.22
CA ALA A 325 -5.95 -27.83 -22.17
C ALA A 325 -4.57 -28.12 -22.80
N SER A 326 -4.02 -27.20 -23.59
CA SER A 326 -2.79 -27.41 -24.37
C SER A 326 -1.77 -26.28 -24.30
N TYR A 327 -2.11 -25.12 -23.72
CA TYR A 327 -1.32 -23.89 -23.84
C TYR A 327 -1.11 -23.23 -22.47
N TYR A 328 -0.50 -23.99 -21.55
CA TYR A 328 -0.50 -23.73 -20.11
C TYR A 328 0.55 -22.73 -19.60
N GLY A 329 1.59 -22.42 -20.38
CA GLY A 329 2.66 -21.48 -19.99
C GLY A 329 3.70 -22.09 -19.01
N THR A 330 4.97 -21.68 -19.08
CA THR A 330 6.06 -22.17 -18.20
C THR A 330 7.01 -21.10 -17.67
N ASN A 331 6.97 -19.88 -18.19
CA ASN A 331 7.89 -18.79 -17.83
C ASN A 331 9.41 -19.11 -17.89
N GLU A 332 9.84 -20.11 -18.65
CA GLU A 332 11.26 -20.50 -18.73
C GLU A 332 12.20 -19.39 -19.23
N TYR A 333 11.67 -18.39 -19.95
CA TYR A 333 12.44 -17.22 -20.37
C TYR A 333 12.52 -16.12 -19.31
N GLY A 334 11.83 -16.24 -18.17
CA GLY A 334 11.79 -15.24 -17.10
C GLY A 334 11.05 -13.93 -17.44
N PHE A 335 10.63 -13.75 -18.69
CA PHE A 335 9.88 -12.58 -19.15
C PHE A 335 8.55 -12.38 -18.41
N SER A 336 7.97 -13.41 -17.81
CA SER A 336 6.81 -13.32 -16.92
C SER A 336 5.66 -12.48 -17.50
N ALA A 337 5.26 -12.76 -18.75
CA ALA A 337 4.14 -12.04 -19.37
C ALA A 337 2.85 -12.25 -18.55
N LEU A 338 2.34 -11.17 -17.98
CA LEU A 338 1.09 -11.14 -17.22
C LEU A 338 -0.06 -10.71 -18.13
N SER A 339 -1.15 -11.47 -18.12
CA SER A 339 -2.35 -11.21 -18.91
C SER A 339 -3.24 -10.13 -18.29
N ALA A 340 -2.68 -8.92 -18.21
CA ALA A 340 -3.36 -7.74 -17.72
C ALA A 340 -4.64 -7.44 -18.52
N GLY A 341 -4.79 -7.92 -19.76
CA GLY A 341 -5.93 -7.61 -20.60
C GLY A 341 -5.77 -6.27 -21.32
N VAL A 342 -6.88 -5.64 -21.66
CA VAL A 342 -6.92 -4.40 -22.45
C VAL A 342 -7.95 -3.44 -21.88
N ARG A 343 -7.54 -2.18 -21.72
CA ARG A 343 -8.48 -1.06 -21.59
C ARG A 343 -8.75 -0.44 -22.95
N TRP A 344 -10.00 -0.40 -23.39
CA TRP A 344 -10.34 0.17 -24.68
C TRP A 344 -10.50 1.68 -24.61
N GLY A 345 -10.46 2.37 -25.76
CA GLY A 345 -10.58 3.84 -25.82
C GLY A 345 -11.90 4.41 -25.29
N GLY A 346 -12.95 3.59 -25.15
CA GLY A 346 -14.19 3.94 -24.45
C GLY A 346 -14.15 3.73 -22.93
N GLY A 347 -13.00 3.32 -22.39
CA GLY A 347 -12.75 3.09 -20.97
C GLY A 347 -12.98 1.66 -20.49
N SER A 348 -13.79 0.86 -21.21
CA SER A 348 -14.11 -0.53 -20.83
C SER A 348 -12.87 -1.42 -20.79
N TYR A 349 -12.85 -2.35 -19.83
CA TYR A 349 -11.73 -3.25 -19.59
C TYR A 349 -12.13 -4.71 -19.87
N ASN A 350 -11.39 -5.42 -20.73
CA ASN A 350 -11.70 -6.79 -21.16
C ASN A 350 -10.42 -7.64 -21.30
N ASN A 351 -10.58 -8.94 -21.61
CA ASN A 351 -9.51 -9.90 -21.92
C ASN A 351 -8.52 -10.16 -20.78
N LEU A 352 -8.94 -9.86 -19.54
CA LEU A 352 -8.20 -10.16 -18.32
C LEU A 352 -8.02 -11.68 -18.21
N GLY A 353 -6.78 -12.13 -18.03
CA GLY A 353 -6.44 -13.56 -18.08
C GLY A 353 -6.26 -14.14 -19.49
N GLU A 354 -6.72 -13.46 -20.55
CA GLU A 354 -6.70 -14.00 -21.92
C GLU A 354 -5.55 -13.44 -22.77
N MET A 355 -5.12 -12.22 -22.47
CA MET A 355 -4.17 -11.48 -23.30
C MET A 355 -3.21 -10.65 -22.45
N ALA A 356 -1.92 -10.76 -22.75
CA ALA A 356 -0.92 -9.77 -22.38
C ALA A 356 -0.62 -8.90 -23.60
N ARG A 357 -0.65 -7.58 -23.45
CA ARG A 357 -0.47 -6.63 -24.55
C ARG A 357 0.41 -5.48 -24.11
N PHE A 358 1.35 -5.13 -24.97
CA PHE A 358 2.43 -4.19 -24.68
C PHE A 358 2.55 -3.14 -25.76
N TRP A 359 2.68 -1.88 -25.36
CA TRP A 359 2.99 -0.80 -26.29
C TRP A 359 4.40 -0.93 -26.86
N THR A 360 4.57 -0.52 -28.12
CA THR A 360 5.89 -0.21 -28.70
C THR A 360 5.95 1.26 -29.08
N ARG A 361 7.10 1.94 -29.02
CA ARG A 361 7.26 3.38 -29.27
C ARG A 361 6.96 3.87 -30.72
N ASP A 362 6.61 2.98 -31.64
CA ASP A 362 6.37 3.31 -33.04
C ASP A 362 4.90 3.63 -33.35
N SER A 363 4.61 4.86 -33.73
CA SER A 363 3.30 5.23 -34.28
C SER A 363 3.08 4.59 -35.67
N SER A 364 1.88 4.07 -35.92
CA SER A 364 1.47 3.62 -37.27
C SER A 364 0.86 4.76 -38.09
N ASP A 365 0.00 5.56 -37.45
CA ASP A 365 -0.62 6.75 -38.03
C ASP A 365 -1.04 7.72 -36.90
N SER A 366 -1.79 8.77 -37.22
CA SER A 366 -2.23 9.78 -36.24
C SER A 366 -3.19 9.27 -35.16
N THR A 367 -3.79 8.10 -35.35
CA THR A 367 -4.82 7.50 -34.49
C THR A 367 -4.49 6.11 -34.00
N ASN A 368 -3.46 5.46 -34.58
CA ASN A 368 -3.03 4.12 -34.22
C ASN A 368 -1.53 4.05 -33.95
N SER A 369 -1.16 3.25 -32.96
CA SER A 369 0.23 2.95 -32.61
C SER A 369 0.49 1.46 -32.55
N HIS A 370 1.74 1.06 -32.73
CA HIS A 370 2.14 -0.33 -32.72
C HIS A 370 2.19 -0.93 -31.31
N ASP A 371 1.77 -2.18 -31.25
CA ASP A 371 1.75 -2.99 -30.05
C ASP A 371 2.15 -4.43 -30.38
N PHE A 372 2.48 -5.20 -29.35
CA PHE A 372 2.60 -6.64 -29.47
C PHE A 372 1.80 -7.36 -28.37
N SER A 373 1.25 -8.52 -28.72
CA SER A 373 0.38 -9.28 -27.82
C SER A 373 0.66 -10.78 -27.81
N ILE A 374 0.45 -11.37 -26.64
CA ILE A 374 0.52 -12.80 -26.36
C ILE A 374 -0.87 -13.24 -25.90
N TRP A 375 -1.38 -14.32 -26.49
CA TRP A 375 -2.72 -14.85 -26.20
C TRP A 375 -2.65 -16.21 -25.51
N TYR A 376 -3.62 -16.47 -24.63
CA TYR A 376 -3.69 -17.72 -23.88
C TYR A 376 -3.94 -18.93 -24.79
N THR A 377 -4.68 -18.76 -25.89
CA THR A 377 -5.11 -19.83 -26.82
C THR A 377 -4.12 -20.18 -27.93
N THR A 378 -2.99 -19.49 -28.06
CA THR A 378 -2.08 -19.68 -29.20
C THR A 378 -0.69 -20.10 -28.76
N ASN A 379 -0.10 -21.04 -29.52
CA ASN A 379 1.30 -21.47 -29.38
C ASN A 379 2.19 -21.01 -30.55
N SER A 380 1.65 -20.22 -31.48
CA SER A 380 2.31 -19.93 -32.76
C SER A 380 3.33 -18.80 -32.67
N SER A 381 2.88 -17.56 -32.53
CA SER A 381 3.74 -16.37 -32.59
C SER A 381 3.09 -15.16 -31.89
N ILE A 382 3.92 -14.25 -31.40
CA ILE A 382 3.48 -12.94 -30.89
C ILE A 382 2.72 -12.21 -32.01
N TYR A 383 1.64 -11.50 -31.70
CA TYR A 383 0.96 -10.68 -32.70
C TYR A 383 1.45 -9.24 -32.58
N ILE A 384 2.12 -8.74 -33.61
CA ILE A 384 2.56 -7.34 -33.70
C ILE A 384 1.59 -6.62 -34.64
N ARG A 385 0.86 -5.64 -34.12
CA ARG A 385 -0.23 -4.94 -34.84
C ARG A 385 -0.16 -3.44 -34.58
N ALA A 386 -1.14 -2.71 -35.11
CA ALA A 386 -1.39 -1.33 -34.71
C ALA A 386 -2.84 -1.23 -34.25
N ASP A 387 -3.09 -0.42 -33.22
CA ASP A 387 -4.40 -0.22 -32.62
C ASP A 387 -4.51 1.19 -32.06
N SER A 388 -5.73 1.58 -31.67
CA SER A 388 -6.06 2.94 -31.31
C SER A 388 -5.18 3.47 -30.18
N THR A 389 -4.63 4.66 -30.37
CA THR A 389 -3.83 5.40 -29.37
C THR A 389 -4.59 5.68 -28.07
N ARG A 390 -5.93 5.55 -28.10
CA ARG A 390 -6.80 5.74 -26.93
C ARG A 390 -6.91 4.51 -26.05
N ALA A 391 -6.48 3.34 -26.53
CA ALA A 391 -6.46 2.12 -25.72
C ALA A 391 -5.40 2.21 -24.62
N GLY A 392 -5.50 1.33 -23.62
CA GLY A 392 -4.58 1.20 -22.51
C GLY A 392 -3.98 -0.19 -22.47
N TYR A 393 -2.67 -0.25 -22.69
CA TYR A 393 -1.87 -1.48 -22.63
C TYR A 393 -0.75 -1.31 -21.60
N SER A 394 -0.18 -2.43 -21.17
CA SER A 394 0.98 -2.42 -20.29
C SER A 394 2.21 -1.90 -21.05
N VAL A 395 3.20 -1.44 -20.31
CA VAL A 395 4.53 -1.10 -20.84
C VAL A 395 5.54 -2.00 -20.15
N ARG A 396 6.59 -2.37 -20.87
CA ARG A 396 7.71 -3.14 -20.34
C ARG A 396 8.99 -2.57 -20.90
N CYS A 397 9.83 -2.08 -20.01
CA CYS A 397 11.04 -1.37 -20.41
C CYS A 397 12.09 -2.34 -20.97
N LEU A 398 12.79 -1.87 -21.99
CA LEU A 398 13.89 -2.54 -22.64
C LEU A 398 15.15 -1.69 -22.46
N LYS A 399 16.28 -2.32 -22.15
CA LYS A 399 17.56 -1.61 -22.02
C LYS A 399 18.01 -1.11 -23.39
N ASP A 400 18.40 0.17 -23.45
CA ASP A 400 18.94 0.83 -24.66
C ASP A 400 20.28 0.25 -25.11
#